data_AF-A0A934A682-F1
#
_entry.id   AF-A0A934A682-F1
#
_cell.length_a   1.000
_cell.length_b   1.000
_cell.length_c   1.000
_cell.angle_alpha   90.00
_cell.angle_beta   90.00
_cell.angle_gamma   90.00
#
_symmetry.space_group_name_H-M   'P 1'
#
loop_
_entity.id
_entity.type
_entity.pdbx_description
1 polymer ?
#
loop_
_entity_poly.entity_id
_entity_poly.type
_entity_poly.pdbx_seq_one_letter_code
_entity_poly.pdbx_strand_id
1 'polypeptide(L)'
;MDTQLKADKNVITHFINEEIKKLDGETNNVSDGYHTFGELYEHRVTLFIALCETLKDPKNNNTEEIWRSKKHSDGELAFGWTWFVLGINKKKGKQITYHLPIDKWEETTFAETLEQAPEFDGHTPQDVLERLKTL
;
A
#
# COMPACT_ATOMS: atom_id res chain seq x y z
N MET A 1 35.79 -10.29 9.06
CA MET A 1 34.85 -11.42 9.15
C MET A 1 33.43 -10.97 8.78
N ASP A 2 32.97 -9.81 9.26
CA ASP A 2 31.62 -9.27 8.95
C ASP A 2 31.35 -8.95 7.47
N THR A 3 32.34 -8.47 6.72
CA THR A 3 32.13 -8.07 5.32
C THR A 3 31.85 -9.26 4.40
N GLN A 4 32.52 -10.41 4.63
CA GLN A 4 32.31 -11.64 3.87
C GLN A 4 30.91 -12.21 4.17
N LEU A 5 30.54 -12.30 5.44
CA LEU A 5 29.23 -12.80 5.88
C LEU A 5 28.08 -11.95 5.33
N LYS A 6 28.28 -10.63 5.24
CA LYS A 6 27.30 -9.70 4.65
C LYS A 6 27.21 -9.85 3.13
N ALA A 7 28.34 -10.08 2.44
CA ALA A 7 28.34 -10.38 1.02
C ALA A 7 27.62 -11.70 0.71
N ASP A 8 27.85 -12.74 1.51
CA ASP A 8 27.20 -14.04 1.35
C ASP A 8 25.67 -13.95 1.54
N LYS A 9 25.22 -13.16 2.52
CA LYS A 9 23.78 -12.88 2.71
C LYS A 9 23.15 -12.16 1.52
N ASN A 10 23.85 -11.17 0.93
CA ASN A 10 23.33 -10.45 -0.23
C ASN A 10 23.17 -11.38 -1.45
N VAL A 11 24.11 -12.31 -1.66
CA VAL A 11 24.02 -13.32 -2.72
C VAL A 11 22.81 -14.24 -2.49
N ILE A 12 22.60 -14.69 -1.26
CA ILE A 12 21.45 -15.54 -0.90
C ILE A 12 20.13 -14.77 -1.11
N THR A 13 20.02 -13.53 -0.64
CA THR A 13 18.83 -12.70 -0.83
C THR A 13 18.54 -12.47 -2.31
N HIS A 14 19.56 -12.20 -3.11
CA HIS A 14 19.39 -12.07 -4.56
C HIS A 14 18.80 -13.35 -5.17
N PHE A 15 19.39 -14.52 -4.87
CA PHE A 15 18.90 -15.79 -5.36
C PHE A 15 17.44 -16.05 -4.94
N ILE A 16 17.10 -15.85 -3.67
CA ILE A 16 15.72 -16.02 -3.16
C ILE A 16 14.74 -15.14 -3.92
N ASN A 17 15.07 -13.86 -4.15
CA ASN A 17 14.20 -12.95 -4.88
C ASN A 17 14.00 -13.39 -6.33
N GLU A 18 15.03 -13.91 -6.98
CA GLU A 18 14.90 -14.45 -8.34
C GLU A 18 14.03 -15.71 -8.38
N GLU A 19 14.12 -16.60 -7.39
CA GLU A 19 13.22 -17.75 -7.30
C GLU A 19 11.77 -17.34 -7.00
N ILE A 20 11.55 -16.36 -6.11
CA ILE A 20 10.20 -15.85 -5.80
C ILE A 20 9.55 -15.24 -7.06
N LYS A 21 10.30 -14.50 -7.88
CA LYS A 21 9.78 -13.94 -9.13
C LYS A 21 9.27 -15.01 -10.10
N LYS A 22 9.83 -16.23 -10.07
CA LYS A 22 9.40 -17.33 -10.93
C LYS A 22 8.05 -17.94 -10.53
N LEU A 23 7.52 -17.59 -9.36
CA LEU A 23 6.22 -18.09 -8.88
C LEU A 23 5.00 -17.44 -9.58
N ASP A 24 5.22 -16.54 -10.55
CA ASP A 24 4.18 -15.97 -11.44
C ASP A 24 2.89 -15.50 -10.73
N GLY A 25 3.05 -14.78 -9.61
CA GLY A 25 1.91 -14.25 -8.83
C GLY A 25 1.42 -15.15 -7.70
N GLU A 26 1.93 -16.37 -7.56
CA GLU A 26 1.65 -17.27 -6.43
C GLU A 26 2.48 -16.94 -5.17
N THR A 27 2.96 -15.71 -5.05
CA THR A 27 3.80 -15.27 -3.93
C THR A 27 3.05 -15.26 -2.60
N ASN A 28 1.72 -15.33 -2.61
CA ASN A 28 0.89 -15.30 -1.41
C ASN A 28 1.18 -16.46 -0.44
N ASN A 29 1.72 -17.58 -0.92
CA ASN A 29 2.08 -18.73 -0.08
C ASN A 29 3.52 -18.67 0.46
N VAL A 30 4.33 -17.70 0.01
CA VAL A 30 5.69 -17.51 0.52
C VAL A 30 5.62 -17.00 1.94
N SER A 31 6.41 -17.58 2.85
CA SER A 31 6.39 -17.24 4.27
C SER A 31 7.75 -16.80 4.79
N ASP A 32 7.75 -15.88 5.75
CA ASP A 32 8.92 -15.50 6.54
C ASP A 32 9.12 -16.41 7.78
N GLY A 33 8.29 -17.44 7.95
CA GLY A 33 8.26 -18.35 9.09
C GLY A 33 7.23 -18.01 10.17
N TYR A 34 6.63 -16.82 10.11
CA TYR A 34 5.55 -16.37 11.01
C TYR A 34 4.26 -16.08 10.26
N HIS A 35 4.37 -15.41 9.11
CA HIS A 35 3.26 -15.08 8.25
C HIS A 35 3.57 -15.42 6.79
N THR A 36 2.54 -15.64 6.01
CA THR A 36 2.65 -15.64 4.55
C THR A 36 2.57 -14.20 4.01
N PHE A 37 3.10 -13.96 2.81
CA PHE A 37 2.93 -12.67 2.15
C PHE A 37 1.45 -12.35 1.93
N GLY A 38 0.62 -13.35 1.60
CA GLY A 38 -0.82 -13.17 1.47
C GLY A 38 -1.46 -12.63 2.75
N GLU A 39 -1.14 -13.23 3.89
CA GLU A 39 -1.62 -12.76 5.21
C GLU A 39 -1.16 -11.33 5.50
N LEU A 40 0.11 -11.00 5.24
CA LEU A 40 0.62 -9.64 5.45
C LEU A 40 -0.04 -8.62 4.52
N TYR A 41 -0.32 -9.00 3.27
CA TYR A 41 -1.05 -8.15 2.31
C TYR A 41 -2.49 -7.91 2.78
N GLU A 42 -3.18 -8.95 3.27
CA GLU A 42 -4.53 -8.83 3.81
C GLU A 42 -4.57 -7.96 5.06
N HIS A 43 -3.66 -8.18 6.02
CA HIS A 43 -3.51 -7.33 7.20
C HIS A 43 -3.28 -5.87 6.81
N ARG A 44 -2.37 -5.60 5.86
CA ARG A 44 -2.09 -4.25 5.37
C ARG A 44 -3.34 -3.57 4.83
N VAL A 45 -4.11 -4.27 3.99
CA VAL A 45 -5.34 -3.73 3.39
C VAL A 45 -6.36 -3.42 4.49
N THR A 46 -6.66 -4.39 5.35
CA THR A 46 -7.65 -4.22 6.42
C THR A 46 -7.25 -3.13 7.41
N LEU A 47 -5.99 -3.09 7.85
CA LEU A 47 -5.49 -2.05 8.76
C LEU A 47 -5.56 -0.66 8.12
N PHE A 48 -5.25 -0.54 6.83
CA PHE A 48 -5.30 0.75 6.15
C PHE A 48 -6.73 1.26 5.96
N ILE A 49 -7.69 0.37 5.65
CA ILE A 49 -9.12 0.73 5.62
C ILE A 49 -9.57 1.21 7.01
N ALA A 50 -9.28 0.45 8.06
CA ALA A 50 -9.68 0.78 9.42
C ALA A 50 -9.09 2.11 9.92
N LEU A 51 -7.82 2.38 9.58
CA LEU A 51 -7.19 3.67 9.86
C LEU A 51 -7.89 4.81 9.12
N CYS A 52 -8.11 4.66 7.81
CA CYS A 52 -8.78 5.67 6.99
C CYS A 52 -10.20 5.97 7.50
N GLU A 53 -10.94 4.94 7.91
CA GLU A 53 -12.28 5.10 8.49
C GLU A 53 -12.23 5.87 9.82
N THR A 54 -11.28 5.52 10.69
CA THR A 54 -11.06 6.22 11.97
C THR A 54 -10.69 7.68 11.74
N LEU A 55 -9.83 7.97 10.77
CA LEU A 55 -9.44 9.34 10.42
C LEU A 55 -10.61 10.15 9.87
N LYS A 56 -11.55 9.50 9.18
CA LYS A 56 -12.73 10.16 8.60
C LYS A 56 -13.83 10.44 9.62
N ASP A 57 -13.83 9.77 10.78
CA ASP A 57 -14.86 9.95 11.81
C ASP A 57 -14.89 11.43 12.28
N PRO A 58 -16.02 12.13 12.09
CA PRO A 58 -16.17 13.53 12.50
C PRO A 58 -15.91 13.78 13.99
N LYS A 59 -16.01 12.76 14.84
CA LYS A 59 -15.75 12.87 16.28
C LYS A 59 -14.27 13.01 16.63
N ASN A 60 -13.38 12.61 15.73
CA ASN A 60 -11.95 12.59 16.01
C ASN A 60 -11.26 13.94 15.74
N ASN A 61 -12.00 14.99 15.35
CA ASN A 61 -11.48 16.33 15.01
C ASN A 61 -10.32 16.30 13.98
N ASN A 62 -10.22 15.23 13.22
CA ASN A 62 -9.22 15.01 12.20
C ASN A 62 -9.51 15.88 10.97
N THR A 63 -8.45 16.31 10.31
CA THR A 63 -8.53 17.20 9.12
C THR A 63 -8.09 16.50 7.84
N GLU A 64 -7.73 15.23 7.96
CA GLU A 64 -7.18 14.39 6.91
C GLU A 64 -8.20 14.17 5.79
N GLU A 65 -7.76 14.43 4.57
CA GLU A 65 -8.57 14.18 3.38
C GLU A 65 -8.46 12.70 2.99
N ILE A 66 -9.50 11.93 3.25
CA ILE A 66 -9.58 10.52 2.86
C ILE A 66 -10.31 10.40 1.53
N TRP A 67 -9.65 9.83 0.53
CA TRP A 67 -10.16 9.74 -0.83
C TRP A 67 -9.89 8.38 -1.46
N ARG A 68 -10.70 8.02 -2.46
CA ARG A 68 -10.55 6.81 -3.27
C ARG A 68 -10.71 7.10 -4.75
N SER A 69 -9.98 6.38 -5.61
CA SER A 69 -10.16 6.46 -7.06
C SER A 69 -9.81 5.13 -7.74
N LYS A 70 -10.55 4.81 -8.80
CA LYS A 70 -10.28 3.64 -9.65
C LYS A 70 -9.27 3.95 -10.77
N LYS A 71 -8.93 5.23 -10.96
CA LYS A 71 -7.96 5.69 -11.96
C LYS A 71 -6.73 6.28 -11.27
N HIS A 72 -5.55 6.03 -11.83
CA HIS A 72 -4.32 6.73 -11.50
C HIS A 72 -4.35 8.16 -12.01
N SER A 73 -3.34 8.96 -11.65
CA SER A 73 -3.29 10.39 -12.00
C SER A 73 -3.04 10.68 -13.48
N ASP A 74 -2.76 9.69 -14.30
CA ASP A 74 -2.69 9.76 -15.76
C ASP A 74 -4.04 9.41 -16.44
N GLY A 75 -5.05 9.02 -15.65
CA GLY A 75 -6.37 8.62 -16.12
C GLY A 75 -6.49 7.12 -16.42
N GLU A 76 -5.37 6.38 -16.37
CA GLU A 76 -5.36 4.93 -16.57
C GLU A 76 -5.98 4.21 -15.38
N LEU A 77 -6.54 3.05 -15.66
CA LEU A 77 -7.24 2.25 -14.67
C LEU A 77 -6.25 1.50 -13.80
N ALA A 78 -6.42 1.56 -12.48
CA ALA A 78 -5.56 0.87 -11.55
C ALA A 78 -5.59 -0.65 -11.82
N PHE A 79 -4.50 -1.16 -12.41
CA PHE A 79 -4.33 -2.56 -12.79
C PHE A 79 -5.54 -3.12 -13.56
N GLY A 80 -6.05 -2.37 -14.54
CA GLY A 80 -7.14 -2.83 -15.41
C GLY A 80 -8.46 -3.12 -14.67
N TRP A 81 -8.85 -2.27 -13.72
CA TRP A 81 -10.03 -2.40 -12.83
C TRP A 81 -9.96 -3.46 -11.73
N THR A 82 -8.88 -4.23 -11.64
CA THR A 82 -8.76 -5.24 -10.57
C THR A 82 -8.39 -4.64 -9.22
N TRP A 83 -7.98 -3.36 -9.20
CA TRP A 83 -7.60 -2.61 -8.01
C TRP A 83 -8.15 -1.18 -8.05
N PHE A 84 -8.03 -0.47 -6.93
CA PHE A 84 -8.25 0.97 -6.81
C PHE A 84 -7.21 1.57 -5.85
N VAL A 85 -7.12 2.89 -5.80
CA VAL A 85 -6.26 3.62 -4.85
C VAL A 85 -7.12 4.17 -3.73
N LEU A 86 -6.74 3.90 -2.48
CA LEU A 86 -7.22 4.59 -1.28
C LEU A 86 -6.08 5.47 -0.77
N GLY A 87 -6.38 6.71 -0.38
CA GLY A 87 -5.36 7.67 0.00
C GLY A 87 -5.76 8.59 1.16
N ILE A 88 -4.74 9.01 1.91
CA ILE A 88 -4.78 10.05 2.95
C ILE A 88 -4.01 11.26 2.42
N ASN A 89 -4.64 12.44 2.48
CA ASN A 89 -4.16 13.71 1.93
C ASN A 89 -4.02 13.71 0.40
N LYS A 90 -4.25 14.88 -0.22
CA LYS A 90 -4.05 15.07 -1.67
C LYS A 90 -2.78 15.85 -2.00
N LYS A 91 -2.29 16.67 -1.06
CA LYS A 91 -1.11 17.54 -1.25
C LYS A 91 0.19 16.74 -1.39
N LYS A 92 0.98 17.03 -2.42
CA LYS A 92 2.34 16.48 -2.59
C LYS A 92 3.19 16.66 -1.33
N GLY A 93 3.95 15.64 -0.96
CA GLY A 93 4.74 15.59 0.27
C GLY A 93 3.98 15.12 1.50
N LYS A 94 2.65 14.93 1.41
CA LYS A 94 1.80 14.45 2.50
C LYS A 94 1.00 13.18 2.16
N GLN A 95 1.01 12.75 0.90
CA GLN A 95 0.18 11.64 0.44
C GLN A 95 0.59 10.33 1.12
N ILE A 96 -0.38 9.56 1.59
CA ILE A 96 -0.19 8.14 1.93
C ILE A 96 -1.18 7.38 1.08
N THR A 97 -0.71 6.54 0.16
CA THR A 97 -1.60 5.82 -0.76
C THR A 97 -1.25 4.35 -0.83
N TYR A 98 -2.27 3.51 -0.90
CA TYR A 98 -2.14 2.08 -1.20
C TYR A 98 -3.09 1.71 -2.32
N HIS A 99 -2.66 0.77 -3.17
CA HIS A 99 -3.56 0.04 -4.04
C HIS A 99 -4.24 -1.07 -3.25
N LEU A 100 -5.57 -1.13 -3.34
CA LEU A 100 -6.41 -2.14 -2.72
C LEU A 100 -7.15 -2.95 -3.80
N PRO A 101 -7.41 -4.25 -3.57
CA PRO A 101 -8.20 -5.05 -4.50
C PRO A 101 -9.63 -4.50 -4.65
N ILE A 102 -10.22 -4.62 -5.84
CA ILE A 102 -11.51 -3.98 -6.15
C ILE A 102 -12.68 -4.52 -5.31
N ASP A 103 -12.59 -5.75 -4.79
CA ASP A 103 -13.61 -6.33 -3.92
C ASP A 103 -13.77 -5.58 -2.59
N LYS A 104 -12.73 -4.85 -2.15
CA LYS A 104 -12.74 -3.97 -0.97
C LYS A 104 -13.35 -2.59 -1.24
N TRP A 105 -13.77 -2.29 -2.46
CA TRP A 105 -14.29 -0.96 -2.79
C TRP A 105 -15.48 -0.56 -1.93
N GLU A 106 -16.45 -1.46 -1.71
CA GLU A 106 -17.65 -1.17 -0.93
C GLU A 106 -17.35 -0.96 0.58
N GLU A 107 -16.23 -1.47 1.09
CA GLU A 107 -15.77 -1.24 2.46
C GLU A 107 -15.25 0.20 2.67
N THR A 108 -15.02 0.97 1.60
CA THR A 108 -14.40 2.31 1.65
C THR A 108 -15.37 3.46 1.35
N THR A 109 -16.67 3.24 1.52
CA THR A 109 -17.72 4.22 1.17
C THR A 109 -17.67 5.53 1.98
N PHE A 110 -16.96 5.54 3.10
CA PHE A 110 -16.67 6.75 3.88
C PHE A 110 -15.73 7.74 3.18
N ALA A 111 -14.93 7.28 2.20
CA ALA A 111 -13.95 8.09 1.50
C ALA A 111 -14.57 8.92 0.36
N GLU A 112 -14.02 10.09 0.09
CA GLU A 112 -14.39 10.90 -1.07
C GLU A 112 -14.03 10.16 -2.37
N THR A 113 -15.00 9.96 -3.27
CA THR A 113 -14.74 9.30 -4.54
C THR A 113 -14.29 10.33 -5.57
N LEU A 114 -13.04 10.20 -6.03
CA LEU A 114 -12.46 11.06 -7.07
C LEU A 114 -12.57 10.39 -8.44
N GLU A 115 -12.85 11.17 -9.47
CA GLU A 115 -12.78 10.70 -10.86
C GLU A 115 -11.39 10.19 -11.21
N GLN A 116 -10.34 10.86 -10.69
CA GLN A 116 -8.95 10.56 -10.93
C GLN A 116 -8.12 10.79 -9.65
N ALA A 117 -7.14 9.92 -9.39
CA ALA A 117 -6.23 10.12 -8.25
C ALA A 117 -5.43 11.43 -8.39
N PRO A 118 -5.06 12.09 -7.27
CA PRO A 118 -4.10 13.18 -7.27
C PRO A 118 -2.77 12.75 -7.90
N GLU A 119 -2.05 13.72 -8.50
CA GLU A 119 -0.73 13.47 -9.08
C GLU A 119 0.22 12.84 -8.05
N PHE A 120 0.78 11.68 -8.38
CA PHE A 120 1.68 10.94 -7.51
C PHE A 120 2.91 11.78 -7.17
N ASP A 121 3.19 11.93 -5.88
CA ASP A 121 4.28 12.76 -5.40
C ASP A 121 5.65 12.06 -5.35
N GLY A 122 5.74 10.83 -5.84
CA GLY A 122 6.99 10.06 -5.88
C GLY A 122 7.39 9.41 -4.55
N HIS A 123 6.48 9.34 -3.57
CA HIS A 123 6.81 8.81 -2.26
C HIS A 123 7.27 7.34 -2.28
N THR A 124 8.27 7.06 -1.46
CA THR A 124 8.80 5.72 -1.23
C THR A 124 8.07 5.04 -0.06
N PRO A 125 8.23 3.72 0.14
CA PRO A 125 7.74 3.06 1.35
C PRO A 125 8.24 3.71 2.65
N GLN A 126 9.46 4.26 2.66
CA GLN A 126 9.99 4.96 3.84
C GLN A 126 9.24 6.28 4.09
N ASP A 127 8.92 7.04 3.04
CA ASP A 127 8.13 8.27 3.18
C ASP A 127 6.75 7.97 3.74
N VAL A 128 6.12 6.87 3.30
CA VAL A 128 4.83 6.41 3.85
C VAL A 128 4.95 6.11 5.34
N LEU A 129 5.98 5.38 5.76
CA LEU A 129 6.20 5.08 7.17
C LEU A 129 6.42 6.34 8.03
N GLU A 130 7.19 7.30 7.54
CA GLU A 130 7.40 8.56 8.28
C GLU A 130 6.11 9.39 8.36
N ARG A 131 5.31 9.44 7.30
CA ARG A 131 4.02 10.15 7.29
C ARG A 131 3.01 9.49 8.23
N LEU A 132 2.93 8.16 8.24
CA LEU A 132 2.06 7.40 9.15
C LEU A 132 2.36 7.69 10.63
N LYS A 133 3.63 7.90 11.00
CA LYS A 133 4.01 8.26 12.38
C LYS A 133 3.57 9.65 12.82
N THR A 134 3.12 10.48 11.89
CA THR A 134 2.70 11.88 12.14
C THR A 134 1.19 12.08 12.07
N LEU A 135 0.43 11.02 11.82
CA LEU A 135 -1.03 11.02 11.87
C LEU A 135 -1.54 11.09 13.32
#